data_AF-A0A4Y3FZE7-F1
#
_entry.id   AF-A0A4Y3FZE7-F1
#
_cell.length_a   1.000
_cell.length_b   1.000
_cell.length_c   1.000
_cell.angle_alpha   90.00
_cell.angle_beta   90.00
_cell.angle_gamma   90.00
#
_symmetry.space_group_name_H-M   'P 1'
#
loop_
_entity.id
_entity.type
_entity.pdbx_description
1 polymer ?
#
loop_
_entity_poly.entity_id
_entity_poly.type
_entity_poly.pdbx_seq_one_letter_code
_entity_poly.pdbx_strand_id
1 'polypeptide(L)'
;MLHDIKAKENSKRRTVTLAYGPDFVILRATEDVSRDMGLNVNIFVKELSEELPQAGIDGGGHEVAGSIKFVEGYRKPVLEKLAEKVAKLKA
;
A
#
# COMPACT_ATOMS: atom_id res chain seq x y z
N MET A 1 12.63 -2.10 -11.74
CA MET A 1 11.54 -1.17 -11.33
C MET A 1 12.11 -0.13 -10.37
N LEU A 2 11.46 1.02 -10.14
CA LEU A 2 11.93 2.03 -9.17
C LEU A 2 12.11 1.45 -7.76
N HIS A 3 11.20 0.54 -7.37
CA HIS A 3 11.27 -0.18 -6.11
C HIS A 3 12.58 -0.97 -5.97
N ASP A 4 12.97 -1.77 -6.97
CA ASP A 4 14.19 -2.59 -6.89
C ASP A 4 15.45 -1.74 -6.74
N ILE A 5 15.51 -0.60 -7.43
CA ILE A 5 16.64 0.34 -7.33
C ILE A 5 16.72 0.88 -5.90
N LYS A 6 15.59 1.37 -5.36
CA LYS A 6 15.55 1.93 -4.01
C LYS A 6 15.78 0.88 -2.92
N ALA A 7 15.23 -0.32 -3.06
CA ALA A 7 15.48 -1.43 -2.16
C ALA A 7 16.95 -1.82 -2.15
N LYS A 8 17.60 -1.86 -3.32
CA LYS A 8 19.05 -2.13 -3.42
C LYS A 8 19.89 -1.03 -2.77
N GLU A 9 19.61 0.24 -3.05
CA GLU A 9 20.26 1.38 -2.38
C GLU A 9 20.08 1.34 -0.85
N ASN A 10 18.93 0.84 -0.40
CA ASN A 10 18.55 0.74 1.00
C ASN A 10 18.63 -0.70 1.52
N SER A 11 19.60 -1.50 1.07
CA SER A 11 19.66 -2.96 1.38
C SER A 11 19.67 -3.32 2.88
N LYS A 12 19.90 -2.35 3.78
CA LYS A 12 19.84 -2.52 5.24
C LYS A 12 18.53 -2.04 5.88
N ARG A 13 17.59 -1.52 5.08
CA ARG A 13 16.35 -0.89 5.53
C ARG A 13 15.16 -1.47 4.79
N ARG A 14 14.13 -1.75 5.58
CA ARG A 14 12.78 -2.07 5.12
C ARG A 14 12.25 -0.95 4.24
N THR A 15 11.84 -1.28 3.01
CA THR A 15 11.41 -0.29 2.02
C THR A 15 9.98 -0.59 1.55
N VAL A 16 9.09 0.39 1.70
CA VAL A 16 7.75 0.39 1.09
C VAL A 16 7.72 1.50 0.04
N THR A 17 7.21 1.18 -1.13
CA THR A 17 7.02 2.11 -2.24
C THR A 17 5.55 2.20 -2.57
N LEU A 18 5.01 3.42 -2.49
CA LEU A 18 3.66 3.76 -2.92
C LEU A 18 3.77 4.62 -4.18
N ALA A 19 3.32 4.10 -5.30
CA ALA A 19 3.14 4.86 -6.53
C ALA A 19 1.65 5.08 -6.73
N TYR A 20 1.20 6.32 -6.97
CA TYR A 20 -0.23 6.61 -7.07
C TYR A 20 -0.56 7.49 -8.26
N GLY A 21 -1.67 7.16 -8.91
CA GLY A 21 -2.30 7.92 -9.97
C GLY A 21 -3.52 8.71 -9.47
N PRO A 22 -4.39 9.16 -10.38
CA PRO A 22 -5.63 9.85 -10.02
C PRO A 22 -6.62 8.94 -9.28
N ASP A 23 -6.73 7.68 -9.69
CA ASP A 23 -7.76 6.72 -9.26
C ASP A 23 -7.18 5.38 -8.77
N PHE A 24 -5.86 5.30 -8.59
CA PHE A 24 -5.20 4.07 -8.14
C PHE A 24 -3.92 4.31 -7.34
N VAL A 25 -3.53 3.30 -6.57
CA VAL A 25 -2.24 3.16 -5.88
C VAL A 25 -1.66 1.78 -6.18
N ILE A 26 -0.36 1.73 -6.45
CA ILE A 26 0.46 0.53 -6.48
C ILE A 26 1.33 0.54 -5.24
N LEU A 27 1.28 -0.56 -4.49
CA LEU A 27 2.08 -0.79 -3.30
C LEU A 27 3.09 -1.91 -3.59
N ARG A 28 4.36 -1.63 -3.31
CA ARG A 28 5.46 -2.61 -3.32
C ARG A 28 6.21 -2.54 -2.00
N ALA A 29 6.61 -3.68 -1.46
CA ALA A 29 7.39 -3.75 -0.24
C ALA A 29 8.50 -4.80 -0.38
N THR A 30 9.58 -4.65 0.40
CA THR A 30 10.58 -5.72 0.53
C THR A 30 10.00 -6.90 1.29
N GLU A 31 10.52 -8.12 1.06
CA GLU A 31 10.01 -9.35 1.69
C GLU A 31 9.98 -9.27 3.22
N ASP A 32 10.99 -8.62 3.82
CA ASP A 32 11.10 -8.46 5.27
C ASP A 32 9.97 -7.59 5.85
N VAL A 33 9.39 -6.67 5.06
CA VAL A 33 8.25 -5.87 5.49
C VAL A 33 6.97 -6.71 5.51
N SER A 34 6.76 -7.52 4.49
CA SER A 34 5.60 -8.41 4.43
C SER A 34 5.69 -9.46 5.54
N ARG A 35 6.85 -10.10 5.69
CA ARG A 35 7.08 -11.16 6.67
C ARG A 35 7.10 -10.67 8.11
N ASP A 36 7.87 -9.63 8.42
CA ASP A 36 8.11 -9.23 9.82
C ASP A 36 7.04 -8.26 10.33
N MET A 37 6.45 -7.45 9.44
CA MET A 37 5.50 -6.39 9.83
C MET A 37 4.06 -6.72 9.38
N GLY A 38 3.85 -7.87 8.73
CA GLY A 38 2.52 -8.35 8.34
C GLY A 38 1.86 -7.48 7.26
N LEU A 39 2.62 -6.81 6.41
CA LEU A 39 2.04 -5.99 5.34
C LEU A 39 1.25 -6.89 4.39
N ASN A 40 -0.06 -6.67 4.34
CA ASN A 40 -0.97 -7.38 3.45
C ASN A 40 -1.93 -6.41 2.77
N VAL A 41 -1.79 -6.27 1.44
CA VAL A 41 -2.62 -5.36 0.64
C VAL A 41 -4.10 -5.74 0.72
N ASN A 42 -4.43 -7.03 0.80
CA ASN A 42 -5.83 -7.47 0.88
C ASN A 42 -6.49 -7.02 2.20
N ILE A 43 -5.72 -6.96 3.29
CA ILE A 43 -6.20 -6.41 4.57
C ILE A 43 -6.45 -4.91 4.40
N PHE A 44 -5.50 -4.16 3.82
CA PHE A 44 -5.68 -2.73 3.59
C PHE A 44 -6.87 -2.42 2.68
N VAL A 45 -7.07 -3.19 1.60
CA VAL A 45 -8.24 -3.07 0.72
C VAL A 45 -9.53 -3.25 1.50
N LYS A 46 -9.61 -4.32 2.31
CA LYS A 46 -10.80 -4.59 3.14
C LYS A 46 -11.07 -3.44 4.11
N GLU A 47 -10.07 -3.04 4.90
CA GLU A 47 -10.25 -1.98 5.89
C GLU A 47 -10.57 -0.63 5.24
N LEU A 48 -9.93 -0.28 4.12
CA LEU A 48 -10.24 0.95 3.38
C LEU A 48 -11.67 0.91 2.82
N SER A 49 -12.14 -0.25 2.36
CA SER A 49 -13.53 -0.41 1.91
C SER A 49 -14.54 -0.27 3.05
N GLU A 50 -14.18 -0.72 4.26
CA GLU A 50 -15.02 -0.58 5.47
C GLU A 50 -15.02 0.86 6.00
N GLU A 51 -13.86 1.54 5.98
CA GLU A 51 -13.71 2.93 6.45
C GLU A 51 -14.22 3.98 5.44
N LEU A 52 -14.16 3.68 4.14
CA LEU A 52 -14.52 4.59 3.04
C LEU A 52 -15.43 3.88 2.02
N PRO A 53 -16.66 3.48 2.38
CA PRO A 53 -17.55 2.74 1.46
C PRO A 53 -17.89 3.55 0.20
N GLN A 54 -17.96 4.88 0.31
CA GLN A 54 -18.19 5.78 -0.82
C GLN A 54 -17.00 5.92 -1.80
N ALA A 55 -15.81 5.46 -1.43
CA ALA A 55 -14.62 5.58 -2.27
C ALA A 55 -14.52 4.49 -3.35
N GLY A 56 -15.42 3.50 -3.35
CA GLY A 56 -15.44 2.43 -4.35
C GLY A 56 -14.13 1.66 -4.39
N ILE A 57 -13.61 1.29 -3.21
CA ILE A 57 -12.33 0.60 -3.09
C ILE A 57 -12.42 -0.77 -3.75
N ASP A 58 -11.55 -1.02 -4.72
CA ASP A 58 -11.37 -2.31 -5.36
C ASP A 58 -9.88 -2.60 -5.47
N GLY A 59 -9.45 -3.84 -5.27
CA GLY A 59 -8.03 -4.12 -5.34
C GLY A 59 -7.64 -5.48 -4.81
N GLY A 60 -6.34 -5.67 -4.74
CA GLY A 60 -5.75 -6.91 -4.26
C GLY A 60 -4.28 -7.02 -4.61
N GLY A 61 -3.68 -8.14 -4.23
CA GLY A 61 -2.27 -8.40 -4.49
C GLY A 61 -1.77 -9.67 -3.82
N HIS A 62 -0.47 -9.89 -3.98
CA HIS A 62 0.30 -10.91 -3.29
C HIS A 62 1.19 -10.26 -2.22
N GLU A 63 1.73 -11.10 -1.33
CA GLU A 63 2.46 -10.75 -0.10
C GLU A 63 3.30 -9.45 -0.15
N VAL A 64 4.02 -9.18 -1.25
CA VAL A 64 4.92 -8.00 -1.39
C VAL A 64 4.49 -6.96 -2.43
N ALA A 65 3.38 -7.20 -3.15
CA ALA A 65 2.97 -6.36 -4.27
C ALA A 65 1.46 -6.38 -4.48
N GLY A 66 0.85 -5.21 -4.59
CA GLY A 66 -0.57 -5.10 -4.93
C GLY A 66 -0.96 -3.73 -5.45
N SER A 67 -2.23 -3.61 -5.79
CA SER A 67 -2.83 -2.37 -6.27
C SER A 67 -4.20 -2.15 -5.67
N ILE A 68 -4.53 -0.89 -5.44
CA ILE A 68 -5.81 -0.42 -4.91
C ILE A 68 -6.34 0.62 -5.88
N LYS A 69 -7.53 0.40 -6.42
CA LYS A 69 -8.30 1.35 -7.21
C LYS A 69 -9.39 1.98 -6.33
N PHE A 70 -9.75 3.20 -6.67
CA PHE A 70 -10.76 3.99 -5.97
C PHE A 70 -11.31 5.05 -6.91
N VAL A 71 -12.47 5.60 -6.57
CA VAL A 71 -13.04 6.73 -7.30
C VAL A 71 -12.13 7.96 -7.10
N GLU A 72 -11.75 8.62 -8.19
CA GLU A 72 -10.78 9.73 -8.21
C GLU A 72 -11.08 10.83 -7.18
N GLY A 73 -12.35 11.16 -6.96
CA GLY A 73 -12.77 12.16 -5.96
C GLY A 73 -12.36 11.84 -4.52
N TYR A 74 -12.05 10.58 -4.22
CA TYR A 74 -11.58 10.11 -2.92
C TYR A 74 -10.08 9.85 -2.86
N ARG A 75 -9.31 10.28 -3.86
CA ARG A 75 -7.85 10.10 -3.90
C ARG A 75 -7.16 10.54 -2.61
N LYS A 76 -7.42 11.77 -2.16
CA LYS A 76 -6.78 12.32 -0.97
C LYS A 76 -7.10 11.50 0.31
N PRO A 77 -8.38 11.27 0.68
CA PRO A 77 -8.68 10.51 1.90
C PRO A 77 -8.19 9.06 1.83
N VAL A 78 -8.20 8.43 0.66
CA VAL A 78 -7.65 7.07 0.49
C VAL A 78 -6.14 7.05 0.71
N LEU A 79 -5.40 8.01 0.13
CA LEU A 79 -3.95 8.11 0.30
C LEU A 79 -3.55 8.42 1.75
N GLU A 80 -4.28 9.31 2.42
CA GLU A 80 -4.05 9.64 3.82
C GLU A 80 -4.24 8.40 4.71
N LYS A 81 -5.36 7.69 4.57
CA LYS A 81 -5.65 6.46 5.31
C LYS A 81 -4.64 5.35 5.03
N LEU A 82 -4.25 5.18 3.77
CA LEU A 82 -3.24 4.19 3.40
C LEU A 82 -1.88 4.52 4.01
N ALA A 83 -1.47 5.79 4.01
CA ALA A 83 -0.24 6.22 4.66
C ALA A 83 -0.27 6.00 6.17
N GLU A 84 -1.40 6.28 6.84
CA GLU A 84 -1.59 5.98 8.27
C GLU A 84 -1.46 4.48 8.57
N LYS A 85 -2.06 3.62 7.74
CA LYS A 85 -1.96 2.16 7.89
C LYS A 85 -0.52 1.67 7.74
N VAL A 86 0.20 2.17 6.72
CA VAL A 86 1.61 1.85 6.52
C VAL A 86 2.46 2.34 7.71
N ALA A 87 2.18 3.53 8.26
CA ALA A 87 2.89 4.06 9.43
C ALA A 87 2.60 3.27 10.73
N LYS A 88 1.45 2.58 10.81
CA LYS A 88 1.08 1.72 11.94
C LYS A 88 1.69 0.33 11.88
N LEU A 89 2.28 -0.06 10.75
CA LEU A 89 3.06 -1.30 10.67
C LEU A 89 4.19 -1.21 11.71
N LYS A 90 4.17 -2.12 12.68
CA LYS A 90 5.19 -2.26 13.71
C LYS A 90 5.81 -3.64 13.59
N ALA A 91 7.12 -3.70 13.84
CA ALA A 91 7.84 -4.95 14.04
C ALA A 91 7.64 -5.47 15.47
#